data_AF-A0A6J8DMG8-F1
#
_entry.id   AF-A0A6J8DMG8-F1
#
_cell.length_a   1.000
_cell.length_b   1.000
_cell.length_c   1.000
_cell.angle_alpha   90.00
_cell.angle_beta   90.00
_cell.angle_gamma   90.00
#
_symmetry.space_group_name_H-M   'P 1'
#
loop_
_entity.id
_entity.type
_entity.pdbx_description
1 polymer ?
#
loop_
_entity_poly.entity_id
_entity_poly.type
_entity_poly.pdbx_seq_one_letter_code
_entity_poly.pdbx_strand_id
1 'polypeptide(L)'
;MLELPADIKPAFKQGGFSIRQTSGTFNSIWSDMSTEKTIIKDSKGSGGIVGIINQKSALVRWTHFLASLINATNERAGFTSRSENSHEEINQTALKRDEEQVHAIVNHLNTPKTDPFDIDAHFSCLINISTCMHATREVKDSLLSAVNEGENMCRKVQIEKI
;
A
#
# COMPACT_ATOMS: atom_id res chain seq x y z
N MET A 1 -28.76 0.88 -27.79
CA MET A 1 -27.61 0.26 -28.48
C MET A 1 -26.78 1.40 -29.05
N LEU A 2 -25.60 1.67 -28.50
CA LEU A 2 -24.77 2.81 -28.90
C LEU A 2 -23.94 2.40 -30.12
N GLU A 3 -24.26 2.94 -31.29
CA GLU A 3 -23.42 2.78 -32.47
C GLU A 3 -22.13 3.57 -32.33
N LEU A 4 -21.04 3.00 -32.84
CA LEU A 4 -19.77 3.71 -32.94
C LEU A 4 -19.92 4.95 -33.83
N PRO A 5 -19.42 6.12 -33.40
CA PRO A 5 -19.41 7.34 -34.19
C PRO A 5 -18.84 7.10 -35.59
N ALA A 6 -19.50 7.69 -36.60
CA ALA A 6 -19.16 7.49 -38.00
C ALA A 6 -17.70 7.83 -38.32
N ASP A 7 -17.10 8.72 -37.53
CA ASP A 7 -15.73 9.19 -37.71
C ASP A 7 -14.68 8.18 -37.19
N ILE A 8 -15.06 7.31 -36.24
CA ILE A 8 -14.18 6.29 -35.62
C ILE A 8 -14.29 4.97 -36.39
N LYS A 9 -15.45 4.70 -36.99
CA LYS A 9 -15.72 3.51 -37.81
C LYS A 9 -14.63 3.24 -38.88
N PRO A 10 -14.11 4.21 -39.65
CA PRO A 10 -13.09 3.97 -40.68
C PRO A 10 -11.74 3.59 -40.09
N ALA A 11 -11.26 4.30 -39.06
CA ALA A 11 -9.98 3.99 -38.41
C ALA A 11 -10.05 2.65 -37.66
N PHE A 12 -11.16 2.36 -36.98
CA PHE A 12 -11.44 1.06 -36.41
C PHE A 12 -11.52 -0.04 -37.49
N LYS A 13 -12.12 0.26 -38.65
CA LYS A 13 -12.13 -0.62 -39.85
C LYS A 13 -10.77 -0.71 -40.58
N GLN A 14 -9.85 0.23 -40.33
CA GLN A 14 -8.51 0.31 -40.92
C GLN A 14 -7.41 -0.16 -39.96
N GLY A 15 -7.76 -0.62 -38.75
CA GLY A 15 -6.81 -1.22 -37.82
C GLY A 15 -6.17 -0.27 -36.81
N GLY A 16 -6.85 0.81 -36.42
CA GLY A 16 -6.55 1.53 -35.17
C GLY A 16 -6.94 0.69 -33.96
N PHE A 17 -5.98 0.42 -33.07
CA PHE A 17 -6.09 -0.64 -32.05
C PHE A 17 -7.00 -0.26 -30.87
N SER A 18 -7.98 -1.13 -30.59
CA SER A 18 -8.47 -1.36 -29.23
C SER A 18 -7.91 -2.71 -28.81
N ILE A 19 -6.91 -2.72 -27.92
CA ILE A 19 -6.29 -3.97 -27.49
C ILE A 19 -7.37 -4.80 -26.78
N ARG A 20 -7.56 -6.04 -27.23
CA ARG A 20 -8.57 -6.97 -26.72
C ARG A 20 -7.85 -8.10 -26.02
N GLN A 21 -8.04 -8.21 -24.71
CA GLN A 21 -7.35 -9.23 -23.90
C GLN A 21 -8.17 -10.52 -23.73
N THR A 22 -9.51 -10.49 -23.87
CA THR A 22 -10.40 -11.63 -23.62
C THR A 22 -11.48 -11.80 -24.70
N SER A 23 -12.03 -13.01 -24.81
CA SER A 23 -13.17 -13.32 -25.67
C SER A 23 -14.45 -12.67 -25.13
N GLY A 24 -14.90 -11.59 -25.79
CA GLY A 24 -16.12 -10.86 -25.46
C GLY A 24 -16.26 -9.55 -26.25
N THR A 25 -17.20 -8.70 -25.85
CA THR A 25 -17.32 -7.30 -26.32
C THR A 25 -16.03 -6.51 -26.04
N PHE A 26 -15.73 -5.51 -26.86
CA PHE A 26 -14.54 -4.66 -26.68
C PHE A 26 -14.63 -3.91 -25.35
N ASN A 27 -13.85 -4.35 -24.38
CA ASN A 27 -13.63 -3.62 -23.14
C ASN A 27 -12.31 -2.87 -23.26
N SER A 28 -12.34 -1.55 -23.09
CA SER A 28 -11.13 -0.74 -23.08
C SER A 28 -10.20 -1.16 -21.94
N ILE A 29 -8.97 -1.49 -22.29
CA ILE A 29 -7.88 -1.66 -21.32
C ILE A 29 -7.26 -0.28 -21.09
N TRP A 30 -6.85 0.01 -19.86
CA TRP A 30 -6.14 1.26 -19.55
C TRP A 30 -4.85 1.33 -20.35
N SER A 31 -4.52 2.50 -20.89
CA SER A 31 -3.35 2.71 -21.75
C SER A 31 -2.03 2.34 -21.06
N ASP A 32 -1.95 2.55 -19.75
CA ASP A 32 -0.82 2.17 -18.91
C ASP A 32 -0.67 0.64 -18.85
N MET A 33 -1.74 -0.08 -18.52
CA MET A 33 -1.76 -1.54 -18.52
C MET A 33 -1.51 -2.14 -19.90
N SER A 34 -1.98 -1.48 -20.96
CA SER A 34 -1.66 -1.82 -22.35
C SER A 34 -0.16 -1.70 -22.61
N THR A 35 0.44 -0.58 -22.25
CA THR A 35 1.88 -0.33 -22.43
C THR A 35 2.69 -1.36 -21.66
N GLU A 36 2.30 -1.64 -20.41
CA GLU A 36 2.88 -2.65 -19.53
C GLU A 36 2.88 -4.05 -20.14
N LYS A 37 1.74 -4.46 -20.70
CA LYS A 37 1.56 -5.80 -21.26
C LYS A 37 2.08 -5.98 -22.69
N THR A 38 2.42 -4.88 -23.39
CA THR A 38 2.87 -4.93 -24.79
C THR A 38 4.31 -4.43 -24.94
N ILE A 39 4.52 -3.12 -24.79
CA ILE A 39 5.78 -2.45 -25.13
C ILE A 39 6.88 -2.77 -24.13
N ILE A 40 6.55 -2.79 -22.82
CA ILE A 40 7.54 -2.94 -21.76
C ILE A 40 7.54 -4.33 -21.12
N LYS A 41 6.69 -5.25 -21.58
CA LYS A 41 6.51 -6.60 -21.03
C LYS A 41 7.84 -7.31 -20.81
N ASP A 42 8.69 -7.31 -21.84
CA ASP A 42 9.96 -8.04 -21.85
C ASP A 42 11.13 -7.20 -21.33
N SER A 43 10.96 -5.88 -21.19
CA SER A 43 11.98 -4.97 -20.65
C SER A 43 11.98 -4.88 -19.11
N LYS A 44 11.00 -5.49 -18.43
CA LYS A 44 10.90 -5.49 -16.98
C LYS A 44 11.91 -6.48 -16.37
N GLY A 45 12.90 -5.95 -15.68
CA GLY A 45 13.83 -6.71 -14.83
C GLY A 45 13.64 -6.37 -13.35
N SER A 46 14.21 -7.19 -12.46
CA SER A 46 14.11 -7.06 -11.00
C SER A 46 14.67 -5.74 -10.44
N GLY A 47 15.49 -5.02 -11.20
CA GLY A 47 16.19 -3.81 -10.76
C GLY A 47 15.51 -2.47 -11.09
N GLY A 48 14.36 -2.47 -11.78
CA GLY A 48 13.70 -1.22 -12.21
C GLY A 48 14.57 -0.32 -13.11
N ILE A 49 14.05 0.87 -13.42
CA ILE A 49 14.78 1.91 -14.16
C ILE A 49 15.36 2.90 -13.13
N VAL A 50 16.70 2.92 -12.94
CA VAL A 50 17.36 3.78 -11.93
C VAL A 50 18.32 4.79 -12.59
N GLY A 51 18.23 6.05 -12.15
CA GLY A 51 19.31 7.05 -12.24
C GLY A 51 19.45 7.83 -13.56
N ILE A 52 19.76 7.16 -14.67
CA ILE A 52 20.25 7.84 -15.89
C ILE A 52 19.13 8.16 -16.91
N ILE A 53 17.94 7.60 -16.72
CA ILE A 53 16.90 7.52 -17.76
C ILE A 53 15.72 8.49 -17.54
N ASN A 54 15.89 9.54 -16.73
CA ASN A 54 14.79 10.47 -16.42
C ASN A 54 14.47 11.47 -17.56
N GLN A 55 15.26 11.49 -18.63
CA GLN A 55 14.89 12.20 -19.85
C GLN A 55 13.92 11.36 -20.69
N LYS A 56 12.71 11.88 -20.95
CA LYS A 56 11.63 11.16 -21.67
C LYS A 56 12.10 10.49 -22.98
N SER A 57 12.94 11.17 -23.77
CA SER A 57 13.46 10.64 -25.03
C SER A 57 14.49 9.51 -24.85
N ALA A 58 15.28 9.56 -23.78
CA ALA A 58 16.21 8.48 -23.44
C ALA A 58 15.44 7.25 -22.93
N LEU A 59 14.39 7.47 -22.13
CA LEU A 59 13.54 6.41 -21.60
C LEU A 59 12.83 5.64 -22.71
N VAL A 60 12.18 6.34 -23.64
CA VAL A 60 11.49 5.71 -24.79
C VAL A 60 12.46 4.91 -25.66
N ARG A 61 13.64 5.46 -25.98
CA ARG A 61 14.65 4.73 -26.77
C ARG A 61 15.17 3.51 -26.04
N TRP A 62 15.44 3.64 -24.74
CA TRP A 62 15.99 2.57 -23.92
C TRP A 62 14.99 1.43 -23.74
N THR A 63 13.71 1.72 -23.48
CA THR A 63 12.66 0.70 -23.32
C THR A 63 12.40 -0.05 -24.61
N HIS A 64 12.25 0.64 -25.74
CA HIS A 64 12.04 -0.01 -27.04
C HIS A 64 13.25 -0.85 -27.47
N PHE A 65 14.46 -0.30 -27.33
CA PHE A 65 15.69 -1.02 -27.70
C PHE A 65 15.90 -2.26 -26.84
N LEU A 66 15.73 -2.16 -25.51
CA LEU A 66 15.88 -3.31 -24.62
C LEU A 66 14.84 -4.38 -24.90
N ALA A 67 13.57 -4.02 -25.09
CA ALA A 67 12.53 -4.99 -25.41
C ALA A 67 12.86 -5.76 -26.71
N SER A 68 13.28 -5.06 -27.77
CA SER A 68 13.71 -5.69 -29.02
C SER A 68 14.95 -6.58 -28.85
N LEU A 69 15.96 -6.12 -28.09
CA LEU A 69 17.19 -6.87 -27.85
C LEU A 69 16.91 -8.15 -27.04
N ILE A 70 16.09 -8.07 -26.00
CA ILE A 70 15.69 -9.20 -25.16
C ILE A 70 14.89 -10.21 -26.00
N ASN A 71 13.96 -9.74 -26.83
CA ASN A 71 13.17 -10.62 -27.69
C ASN A 71 14.02 -11.35 -28.74
N ALA A 72 14.93 -10.65 -29.42
CA ALA A 72 15.86 -11.28 -30.36
C ALA A 72 16.81 -12.28 -29.65
N THR A 73 17.22 -11.98 -28.42
CA THR A 73 18.09 -12.87 -27.63
C THR A 73 17.34 -14.12 -27.18
N ASN A 74 16.10 -13.96 -26.72
CA ASN A 74 15.22 -15.06 -26.31
C ASN A 74 14.89 -15.97 -27.49
N GLU A 75 14.53 -15.39 -28.64
CA GLU A 75 14.27 -16.12 -29.87
C GLU A 75 15.50 -16.93 -30.31
N ARG A 76 16.68 -16.30 -30.31
CA ARG A 76 17.94 -16.99 -30.64
C ARG A 76 18.31 -18.09 -29.65
N ALA A 77 17.95 -17.93 -28.38
CA ALA A 77 18.18 -18.93 -27.32
C ALA A 77 17.11 -20.04 -27.29
N GLY A 78 16.12 -20.00 -28.19
CA GLY A 78 15.03 -21.00 -28.24
C GLY A 78 13.96 -20.81 -27.18
N PHE A 79 13.93 -19.67 -26.47
CA PHE A 79 12.86 -19.33 -25.55
C PHE A 79 11.66 -18.77 -26.34
N THR A 80 10.80 -19.66 -26.85
CA THR A 80 9.52 -19.25 -27.44
C THR A 80 8.53 -18.95 -26.34
N SER A 81 8.22 -17.66 -26.14
CA SER A 81 7.27 -17.12 -25.17
C SER A 81 7.43 -17.70 -23.77
N ARG A 82 7.88 -16.86 -22.82
CA ARG A 82 7.64 -17.11 -21.40
C ARG A 82 6.18 -17.55 -21.31
N SER A 83 5.98 -18.83 -20.96
CA SER A 83 4.67 -19.38 -20.64
C SER A 83 3.94 -18.31 -19.82
N GLU A 84 2.62 -18.25 -19.88
CA GLU A 84 1.79 -17.51 -18.93
C GLU A 84 1.95 -18.09 -17.50
N ASN A 85 3.18 -18.41 -17.11
CA ASN A 85 3.67 -18.68 -15.79
C ASN A 85 3.04 -17.61 -14.92
N SER A 86 2.10 -18.11 -14.13
CA SER A 86 1.40 -17.47 -13.05
C SER A 86 2.23 -16.32 -12.49
N HIS A 87 1.60 -15.15 -12.38
CA HIS A 87 2.17 -13.97 -11.71
C HIS A 87 3.01 -14.38 -10.50
N GLU A 88 4.15 -13.73 -10.27
CA GLU A 88 5.06 -14.11 -9.18
C GLU A 88 4.38 -14.15 -7.80
N GLU A 89 3.30 -13.39 -7.64
CA GLU A 89 2.41 -13.36 -6.47
C GLU A 89 1.63 -14.66 -6.25
N ILE A 90 1.41 -15.47 -7.29
CA ILE A 90 0.75 -16.78 -7.25
C ILE A 90 1.75 -17.89 -6.88
N ASN A 91 3.06 -17.59 -6.88
CA ASN A 91 4.06 -18.56 -6.45
C ASN A 91 3.83 -18.92 -4.98
N GLN A 92 3.98 -20.20 -4.64
CA GLN A 92 3.78 -20.71 -3.28
C GLN A 92 4.59 -19.96 -2.22
N THR A 93 5.80 -19.48 -2.57
CA THR A 93 6.64 -18.67 -1.68
C THR A 93 6.02 -17.31 -1.38
N ALA A 94 5.42 -16.65 -2.37
CA ALA A 94 4.76 -15.36 -2.18
C ALA A 94 3.49 -15.52 -1.34
N LEU A 95 2.66 -16.51 -1.67
CA LEU A 95 1.45 -16.84 -0.90
C LEU A 95 1.77 -17.15 0.56
N LYS A 96 2.78 -17.99 0.82
CA LYS A 96 3.19 -18.33 2.18
C LYS A 96 3.65 -17.10 2.97
N ARG A 97 4.46 -16.22 2.35
CA ARG A 97 4.91 -14.98 2.98
C ARG A 97 3.72 -14.07 3.31
N ASP A 98 2.76 -13.97 2.40
CA ASP A 98 1.59 -13.10 2.59
C ASP A 98 0.69 -13.66 3.71
N GLU A 99 0.49 -14.98 3.77
CA GLU A 99 -0.19 -15.66 4.88
C GLU A 99 0.52 -15.43 6.21
N GLU A 100 1.85 -15.55 6.26
CA GLU A 100 2.64 -15.27 7.46
C GLU A 100 2.46 -13.82 7.94
N GLN A 101 2.38 -12.85 7.02
CA GLN A 101 2.14 -11.44 7.35
C GLN A 101 0.72 -11.20 7.88
N VAL A 102 -0.30 -11.82 7.27
CA VAL A 102 -1.67 -11.76 7.77
C VAL A 102 -1.74 -12.34 9.17
N HIS A 103 -1.13 -13.49 9.41
CA HIS A 103 -1.06 -14.09 10.74
C HIS A 103 -0.33 -13.20 11.74
N ALA A 104 0.75 -12.53 11.35
CA ALA A 104 1.44 -11.59 12.24
C ALA A 104 0.54 -10.44 12.69
N ILE A 105 -0.26 -9.87 11.77
CA ILE A 105 -1.21 -8.79 12.08
C ILE A 105 -2.32 -9.31 13.01
N VAL A 106 -2.94 -10.44 12.67
CA VAL A 106 -4.02 -11.04 13.47
C VAL A 106 -3.51 -11.37 14.87
N ASN A 107 -2.33 -11.98 14.98
CA ASN A 107 -1.71 -12.27 16.26
C ASN A 107 -1.43 -10.99 17.06
N HIS A 108 -0.97 -9.92 16.41
CA HIS A 108 -0.72 -8.64 17.10
C HIS A 108 -2.00 -7.99 17.63
N LEU A 109 -3.12 -8.14 16.94
CA LEU A 109 -4.43 -7.64 17.37
C LEU A 109 -5.04 -8.48 18.50
N ASN A 110 -4.86 -9.80 18.43
CA ASN A 110 -5.39 -10.74 19.42
C ASN A 110 -4.47 -10.91 20.64
N THR A 111 -3.21 -10.48 20.56
CA THR A 111 -2.33 -10.43 21.73
C THR A 111 -2.97 -9.47 22.74
N PRO A 112 -3.21 -9.90 23.98
CA PRO A 112 -3.80 -9.03 25.00
C PRO A 112 -2.89 -7.82 25.19
N LYS A 113 -3.34 -6.69 24.65
CA LYS A 113 -2.78 -5.39 24.98
C LYS A 113 -3.34 -4.99 26.35
N THR A 114 -2.60 -4.19 27.09
CA THR A 114 -3.08 -3.62 28.36
C THR A 114 -4.47 -3.01 28.11
N ASP A 115 -5.47 -3.58 28.75
CA ASP A 115 -6.84 -3.08 28.67
C ASP A 115 -6.86 -1.69 29.31
N PRO A 116 -7.19 -0.62 28.55
CA PRO A 116 -7.22 0.72 29.10
C PRO A 116 -8.27 0.90 30.20
N PHE A 117 -9.16 -0.07 30.44
CA PHE A 117 -10.19 -0.06 31.47
C PHE A 117 -9.93 -1.03 32.64
N ASP A 118 -8.88 -1.84 32.57
CA ASP A 118 -8.49 -2.74 33.67
C ASP A 118 -7.62 -1.99 34.70
N ILE A 119 -8.29 -1.31 35.64
CA ILE A 119 -7.72 -0.43 36.67
C ILE A 119 -6.58 -1.12 37.45
N ASP A 120 -6.69 -2.43 37.70
CA ASP A 120 -5.72 -3.18 38.49
C ASP A 120 -4.49 -3.60 37.67
N ALA A 121 -4.62 -3.71 36.35
CA ALA A 121 -3.52 -4.01 35.43
C ALA A 121 -2.74 -2.76 34.96
N HIS A 122 -3.21 -1.56 35.29
CA HIS A 122 -2.56 -0.31 34.87
C HIS A 122 -1.25 -0.06 35.62
N PHE A 123 -0.24 0.37 34.87
CA PHE A 123 0.97 0.92 35.46
C PHE A 123 0.63 2.19 36.24
N SER A 124 1.36 2.46 37.33
CA SER A 124 1.17 3.64 38.18
C SER A 124 1.54 4.98 37.49
N CYS A 125 1.70 5.00 36.17
CA CYS A 125 2.01 6.18 35.39
C CYS A 125 0.76 6.75 34.73
N LEU A 126 0.54 8.05 34.88
CA LEU A 126 -0.47 8.78 34.11
C LEU A 126 0.05 9.01 32.68
N ILE A 127 -0.76 8.65 31.68
CA ILE A 127 -0.44 8.83 30.26
C ILE A 127 -1.45 9.81 29.67
N ASN A 128 -0.96 10.78 28.92
CA ASN A 128 -1.83 11.65 28.13
C ASN A 128 -2.31 10.89 26.89
N ILE A 129 -3.63 10.69 26.77
CA ILE A 129 -4.24 9.92 25.67
C ILE A 129 -4.04 10.60 24.30
N SER A 130 -3.99 11.93 24.26
CA SER A 130 -3.84 12.67 22.99
C SER A 130 -2.41 12.66 22.45
N THR A 131 -1.41 12.63 23.32
CA THR A 131 0.01 12.68 22.92
C THR A 131 0.74 11.36 23.12
N CYS A 132 0.11 10.40 23.80
CA CYS A 132 0.69 9.13 24.25
C CYS A 132 1.96 9.32 25.10
N MET A 133 2.16 10.51 25.68
CA MET A 133 3.31 10.79 26.53
C MET A 133 3.00 10.57 28.01
N HIS A 134 4.03 10.16 28.76
CA HIS A 134 3.98 10.02 30.20
C HIS A 134 3.85 11.41 30.83
N ALA A 135 2.96 11.57 31.81
CA ALA A 135 2.89 12.79 32.60
C ALA A 135 4.21 12.97 33.35
N THR A 136 4.70 14.21 33.42
CA THR A 136 5.85 14.51 34.29
C THR A 136 5.44 14.27 35.74
N ARG A 137 6.45 14.08 36.61
CA ARG A 137 6.21 13.78 38.02
C ARG A 137 5.36 14.86 38.69
N GLU A 138 5.62 16.12 38.38
CA GLU A 138 4.92 17.28 38.94
C GLU A 138 3.44 17.27 38.54
N VAL A 139 3.14 17.00 37.27
CA VAL A 139 1.76 16.92 36.76
C VAL A 139 1.05 15.72 37.35
N LYS A 140 1.73 14.57 37.46
CA LYS A 140 1.17 13.38 38.09
C LYS A 140 0.81 13.64 39.55
N ASP A 141 1.75 14.18 40.32
CA ASP A 141 1.55 14.42 41.75
C ASP A 141 0.42 15.43 41.97
N SER A 142 0.35 16.50 41.17
CA SER A 142 -0.74 17.49 41.21
C SER A 142 -2.12 16.91 40.86
N LEU A 143 -2.21 16.06 39.82
CA LEU A 143 -3.48 15.45 39.43
C LEU A 143 -3.96 14.41 40.45
N LEU A 144 -3.04 13.65 41.04
CA LEU A 144 -3.37 12.64 42.05
C LEU A 144 -3.70 13.28 43.42
N SER A 145 -3.14 14.44 43.75
CA SER A 145 -3.43 15.15 45.01
C SER A 145 -4.68 16.02 44.96
N ALA A 146 -5.19 16.36 43.77
CA ALA A 146 -6.25 17.34 43.57
C ALA A 146 -7.52 17.10 44.43
N VAL A 147 -7.95 15.84 44.57
CA VAL A 147 -9.14 15.50 45.39
C VAL A 147 -8.88 15.82 46.87
N ASN A 148 -7.74 15.38 47.40
CA ASN A 148 -7.38 15.58 48.79
C ASN A 148 -7.16 17.08 49.11
N GLU A 149 -6.54 17.81 48.19
CA GLU A 149 -6.40 19.27 48.28
C GLU A 149 -7.75 19.98 48.29
N GLY A 150 -8.68 19.59 47.40
CA GLY A 150 -10.04 20.13 47.35
C GLY A 150 -10.80 19.89 48.65
N GLU A 151 -10.76 18.68 49.20
CA GLU A 151 -11.39 18.36 50.47
C GLU A 151 -10.81 19.16 51.64
N ASN A 152 -9.49 19.33 51.69
CA ASN A 152 -8.82 20.13 52.70
C ASN A 152 -9.25 21.60 52.63
N MET A 153 -9.40 22.16 51.44
CA MET A 153 -9.88 23.53 51.25
C MET A 153 -11.35 23.68 51.62
N CYS A 154 -12.21 22.72 51.25
CA CYS A 154 -13.62 22.71 51.69
C CYS A 154 -13.74 22.70 53.22
N ARG A 155 -12.93 21.87 53.92
CA ARG A 155 -12.89 21.83 55.39
C ARG A 155 -12.43 23.15 56.00
N LYS A 156 -11.42 23.81 55.43
CA LYS A 156 -10.95 25.13 55.90
C LYS A 156 -12.04 26.20 55.78
N VAL A 157 -12.73 26.26 54.64
CA VAL A 157 -13.81 27.23 54.40
C VAL A 157 -15.01 27.01 55.33
N GLN A 158 -15.27 25.78 55.76
CA GLN A 158 -16.32 25.50 56.75
C GLN A 158 -15.95 25.96 58.16
N ILE A 159 -14.66 25.90 58.53
CA ILE A 159 -14.18 26.35 59.85
C ILE A 159 -14.17 27.89 59.94
N GLU A 160 -13.84 28.60 58.86
CA GLU A 160 -13.83 30.08 58.83
C GLU A 160 -15.23 30.72 58.78
N LYS A 161 -16.29 29.92 58.60
CA LYS A 161 -17.69 30.38 58.57
C LYS A 161 -18.43 30.21 59.91
N ILE A 162 -17.78 29.71 60.95
CA ILE A 162 -18.28 29.59 62.34
C ILE A 162 -17.62 30.68 63.19
#